data_AF-A0A920J5T1-F1
#
_entry.id   AF-A0A920J5T1-F1
#
_cell.length_a   1.000
_cell.length_b   1.000
_cell.length_c   1.000
_cell.angle_alpha   90.00
_cell.angle_beta   90.00
_cell.angle_gamma   90.00
#
_symmetry.space_group_name_H-M   'P 1'
#
loop_
_entity.id
_entity.type
_entity.pdbx_description
1 polymer ?
#
loop_
_entity_poly.entity_id
_entity_poly.type
_entity_poly.pdbx_seq_one_letter_code
_entity_poly.pdbx_strand_id
1 'polypeptide(L)'
;MFDEELPSNFLKSFDILLTDSRLSRLPAFVEDISIAIQELDEMISLHTQPALVLAHLLRQKAYQNVSQGLVLESLSYGMLQSGSQFKAWLNQRGDIARVLDEKPVVLASRSDDRLKSI
;
A
#
# COMPACT_ATOMS: atom_id res chain seq x y z
N MET A 1 -19.26 11.83 26.62
CA MET A 1 -20.39 10.95 26.27
C MET A 1 -20.57 11.05 24.76
N PHE A 2 -19.88 10.19 24.02
CA PHE A 2 -20.04 10.00 22.57
C PHE A 2 -19.70 8.54 22.28
N ASP A 3 -20.64 7.64 22.57
CA ASP A 3 -20.66 6.31 21.94
C ASP A 3 -21.70 6.41 20.83
N GLU A 4 -21.31 7.03 19.72
CA GLU A 4 -22.03 6.87 18.48
C GLU A 4 -21.52 5.55 17.89
N GLU A 5 -22.25 4.46 18.18
CA GLU A 5 -21.93 3.14 17.63
C GLU A 5 -21.91 3.25 16.10
N LEU A 6 -20.71 3.21 15.54
CA LEU A 6 -20.48 3.24 14.11
C LEU A 6 -21.24 2.05 13.48
N PRO A 7 -21.99 2.29 12.39
CA PRO A 7 -22.86 1.27 11.82
C PRO A 7 -22.04 0.02 11.44
N SER A 8 -22.63 -1.17 11.58
CA SER A 8 -21.93 -2.48 11.43
C SER A 8 -21.31 -2.75 10.03
N ASN A 9 -21.55 -1.86 9.08
CA ASN A 9 -20.97 -1.84 7.75
C ASN A 9 -19.89 -0.75 7.55
N PHE A 10 -19.65 0.12 8.53
CA PHE A 10 -18.61 1.14 8.52
C PHE A 10 -17.23 0.52 8.36
N LEU A 11 -16.95 -0.56 9.10
CA LEU A 11 -15.70 -1.32 8.94
C LEU A 11 -15.69 -2.23 7.70
N LYS A 12 -16.78 -2.27 6.92
CA LYS A 12 -16.88 -3.03 5.67
C LYS A 12 -16.62 -2.16 4.44
N SER A 13 -16.63 -0.83 4.59
CA SER A 13 -15.97 0.11 3.68
C SER A 13 -14.50 0.23 4.09
N PHE A 14 -13.59 0.31 3.12
CA PHE A 14 -12.23 0.73 3.44
C PHE A 14 -12.25 2.22 3.73
N ASP A 15 -12.13 2.55 5.00
CA ASP A 15 -12.01 3.90 5.52
C ASP A 15 -10.68 4.01 6.27
N ILE A 16 -9.95 5.10 6.03
CA ILE A 16 -8.71 5.41 6.75
C ILE A 16 -9.08 6.35 7.89
N LEU A 17 -8.90 5.89 9.12
CA LEU A 17 -9.09 6.72 10.30
C LEU A 17 -7.77 7.45 10.61
N LEU A 18 -7.80 8.78 10.60
CA LEU A 18 -6.65 9.63 10.96
C LEU A 18 -6.82 10.16 12.38
N THR A 19 -5.71 10.32 13.11
CA THR A 19 -5.71 10.98 14.42
C THR A 19 -4.42 11.76 14.64
N ASP A 20 -4.53 12.88 15.34
CA ASP A 20 -3.41 13.64 15.90
C ASP A 20 -3.05 13.19 17.34
N SER A 21 -3.71 12.14 17.82
CA SER A 21 -3.56 11.63 19.18
C SER A 21 -2.92 10.24 19.19
N ARG A 22 -1.78 10.10 19.86
CA ARG A 22 -1.04 8.83 19.97
C ARG A 22 -1.64 7.82 20.97
N LEU A 23 -2.90 7.99 21.34
CA LEU A 23 -3.58 7.20 22.37
C LEU A 23 -3.97 5.78 21.90
N SER A 24 -4.01 5.54 20.59
CA SER A 24 -4.42 4.26 20.01
C SER A 24 -3.55 3.88 18.81
N ARG A 25 -3.46 2.58 18.55
CA ARG A 25 -2.78 1.99 17.38
C ARG A 25 -3.71 1.70 16.20
N LEU A 26 -5.02 1.92 16.38
CA LEU A 26 -6.03 1.64 15.35
C LEU A 26 -6.07 2.72 14.26
N PRO A 27 -5.99 4.03 14.58
CA PRO A 27 -5.90 5.08 13.55
C PRO A 27 -4.47 5.28 13.07
N ALA A 28 -4.32 5.78 11.84
CA ALA A 28 -3.05 6.31 11.36
C ALA A 28 -2.77 7.65 12.06
N PHE A 29 -1.64 7.73 12.76
CA PHE A 29 -1.21 8.96 13.39
C PHE A 29 -0.70 9.95 12.35
N VAL A 30 -1.15 11.20 12.44
CA VAL A 30 -0.69 12.34 11.64
C VAL A 30 -0.37 13.49 12.59
N GLU A 31 0.62 14.31 12.26
CA GLU A 31 0.98 15.46 13.11
C GLU A 31 -0.09 16.56 13.09
N ASP A 32 -0.68 16.79 11.92
CA ASP A 32 -1.77 17.73 11.70
C ASP A 32 -2.77 17.11 10.71
N ILE A 33 -4.03 17.02 11.12
CA ILE A 33 -5.10 16.41 10.32
C ILE A 33 -5.37 17.22 9.04
N SER A 34 -5.30 18.55 9.12
CA SER A 34 -5.59 19.42 7.98
C SER A 34 -4.51 19.30 6.91
N ILE A 35 -3.25 19.26 7.34
CA ILE A 35 -2.10 19.05 6.43
C ILE A 35 -2.20 17.66 5.78
N ALA A 36 -2.46 16.62 6.57
CA ALA A 36 -2.57 15.27 6.04
C ALA A 36 -3.71 15.12 5.00
N ILE A 37 -4.85 15.77 5.22
CA ILE A 37 -5.95 15.77 4.25
C ILE A 37 -5.54 16.48 2.96
N GLN A 38 -4.85 17.63 3.06
CA GLN A 38 -4.37 18.37 1.90
C GLN A 38 -3.36 17.54 1.08
N GLU A 39 -2.40 16.90 1.75
CA GLU A 39 -1.42 16.02 1.09
C GLU A 39 -2.08 14.82 0.41
N LEU A 40 -3.09 14.23 1.06
CA LEU A 40 -3.86 13.14 0.46
C LEU A 40 -4.59 13.60 -0.80
N ASP A 41 -5.25 14.76 -0.77
CA ASP A 41 -5.96 15.31 -1.93
C ASP A 41 -5.01 15.59 -3.10
N GLU A 42 -3.85 16.17 -2.81
CA GLU A 42 -2.81 16.42 -3.81
C GLU A 42 -2.30 15.12 -4.45
N MET A 43 -1.98 14.11 -3.63
CA MET A 43 -1.48 12.83 -4.13
C MET A 43 -2.55 12.06 -4.92
N ILE A 44 -3.82 12.10 -4.49
CA ILE A 44 -4.94 11.48 -5.22
C ILE A 44 -5.17 12.20 -6.55
N SER A 45 -5.06 13.53 -6.58
CA SER A 45 -5.21 14.33 -7.78
C SER A 45 -4.08 14.07 -8.78
N LEU A 46 -2.83 13.91 -8.31
CA LEU A 46 -1.67 13.58 -9.13
C LEU A 46 -1.70 12.13 -9.65
N HIS A 47 -2.29 11.21 -8.88
CA HIS A 47 -2.27 9.77 -9.16
C HIS A 47 -3.66 9.13 -9.10
N THR A 48 -4.63 9.72 -9.81
CA THR A 48 -6.04 9.35 -9.72
C THR A 48 -6.32 7.88 -10.04
N GLN A 49 -5.69 7.34 -11.09
CA GLN A 49 -5.94 5.95 -11.48
C GLN A 49 -5.41 4.95 -10.42
N PRO A 50 -4.15 5.04 -9.96
CA PRO A 50 -3.68 4.25 -8.82
C PRO A 50 -4.56 4.38 -7.57
N ALA A 51 -4.96 5.61 -7.20
CA ALA A 51 -5.79 5.86 -6.03
C ALA A 51 -7.17 5.17 -6.12
N LEU A 52 -7.82 5.25 -7.28
CA LEU A 52 -9.10 4.58 -7.53
C LEU A 52 -8.96 3.05 -7.47
N VAL A 53 -7.93 2.49 -8.10
CA VAL A 53 -7.68 1.04 -8.08
C VAL A 53 -7.45 0.55 -6.66
N LEU A 54 -6.66 1.28 -5.88
CA LEU A 54 -6.40 0.96 -4.46
C LEU A 54 -7.69 1.02 -3.63
N ALA A 55 -8.48 2.08 -3.76
CA ALA A 55 -9.76 2.21 -3.06
C ALA A 55 -10.72 1.07 -3.42
N HIS A 56 -10.80 0.68 -4.70
CA HIS A 56 -11.60 -0.44 -5.14
C HIS A 56 -11.08 -1.79 -4.60
N LEU A 57 -9.78 -2.02 -4.61
CA LEU A 57 -9.15 -3.21 -4.05
C LEU A 57 -9.49 -3.36 -2.57
N LEU A 58 -9.37 -2.27 -1.81
CA LEU A 58 -9.55 -2.27 -0.36
C LEU A 58 -11.02 -2.35 0.07
N ARG A 59 -11.94 -1.78 -0.72
CA ARG A 59 -13.39 -1.89 -0.47
C ARG A 59 -13.98 -3.25 -0.85
N GLN A 60 -13.25 -4.09 -1.59
CA GLN A 60 -13.71 -5.44 -1.86
C GLN A 60 -13.62 -6.31 -0.62
N LYS A 61 -14.64 -7.15 -0.39
CA LYS A 61 -14.62 -8.19 0.65
C LYS A 61 -13.57 -9.29 0.40
N ALA A 62 -12.66 -9.10 -0.54
CA ALA A 62 -11.59 -10.03 -0.89
C ALA A 62 -10.69 -10.37 0.31
N TYR A 63 -10.61 -9.50 1.33
CA TYR A 63 -9.87 -9.78 2.57
C TYR A 63 -10.55 -10.79 3.51
N GLN A 64 -11.75 -11.30 3.17
CA GLN A 64 -12.33 -12.46 3.84
C GLN A 64 -11.66 -13.78 3.42
N ASN A 65 -10.96 -13.79 2.27
CA ASN A 65 -10.18 -14.91 1.77
C ASN A 65 -8.83 -14.43 1.23
N VAL A 66 -7.76 -14.65 2.00
CA VAL A 66 -6.40 -14.20 1.68
C VAL A 66 -5.96 -14.58 0.26
N SER A 67 -6.28 -15.79 -0.20
CA SER A 67 -5.89 -16.23 -1.55
C SER A 67 -6.58 -15.42 -2.65
N GLN A 68 -7.84 -15.05 -2.47
CA GLN A 68 -8.56 -14.21 -3.43
C GLN A 68 -8.04 -12.76 -3.38
N GLY A 69 -7.71 -12.26 -2.18
CA GLY A 69 -7.05 -10.97 -1.99
C GLY A 69 -5.74 -10.86 -2.77
N LEU A 70 -4.86 -11.85 -2.66
CA LEU A 70 -3.56 -11.87 -3.36
C LEU A 70 -3.71 -11.92 -4.89
N VAL A 71 -4.69 -12.67 -5.40
CA VAL A 71 -4.96 -12.72 -6.85
C VAL A 71 -5.44 -11.36 -7.36
N LEU A 72 -6.37 -10.73 -6.62
CA LEU A 72 -6.90 -9.43 -6.99
C LEU A 72 -5.83 -8.34 -6.91
N GLU A 73 -5.00 -8.35 -5.86
CA GLU A 73 -3.86 -7.47 -5.71
C GLU A 73 -2.87 -7.63 -6.89
N SER A 74 -2.55 -8.86 -7.26
CA SER A 74 -1.66 -9.15 -8.40
C SER A 74 -2.23 -8.62 -9.73
N LEU A 75 -3.54 -8.78 -9.94
CA LEU A 75 -4.22 -8.23 -11.12
C LEU A 75 -4.22 -6.70 -11.12
N SER A 76 -4.51 -6.07 -9.98
CA SER A 76 -4.44 -4.61 -9.81
C SER A 76 -3.05 -4.07 -10.13
N TYR A 77 -1.99 -4.72 -9.62
CA TYR A 77 -0.62 -4.35 -9.94
C TYR A 77 -0.28 -4.50 -11.42
N GLY A 78 -0.62 -5.65 -12.03
CA GLY A 78 -0.39 -5.87 -13.46
C GLY A 78 -1.08 -4.82 -14.33
N MET A 79 -2.33 -4.47 -13.98
CA MET A 79 -3.08 -3.41 -14.67
C MET A 79 -2.39 -2.06 -14.54
N LEU A 80 -1.97 -1.66 -13.33
CA LEU A 80 -1.29 -0.38 -13.10
C LEU A 80 0.06 -0.31 -13.81
N GLN A 81 0.85 -1.38 -13.78
CA GLN A 81 2.16 -1.44 -14.46
C GLN A 81 2.05 -1.38 -15.98
N SER A 82 0.93 -1.83 -16.55
CA SER A 82 0.68 -1.74 -17.99
C SER A 82 0.29 -0.32 -18.46
N GLY A 83 -0.09 0.55 -17.53
CA GLY A 83 -0.60 1.90 -17.80
C GLY A 83 0.46 2.91 -18.25
N SER A 84 0.02 3.95 -18.96
CA SER A 84 0.87 5.07 -19.39
C SER A 84 1.41 5.88 -18.21
N GLN A 85 0.64 6.01 -17.12
CA GLN A 85 1.06 6.71 -15.90
C GLN A 85 2.27 6.03 -15.24
N PHE A 86 2.32 4.70 -15.22
CA PHE A 86 3.46 3.97 -14.66
C PHE A 86 4.73 4.16 -15.50
N LYS A 87 4.60 4.17 -16.83
CA LYS A 87 5.73 4.50 -17.73
C LYS A 87 6.22 5.93 -17.52
N ALA A 88 5.31 6.89 -17.37
CA ALA A 88 5.66 8.28 -17.09
C ALA A 88 6.36 8.42 -15.73
N TRP A 89 5.86 7.75 -14.69
CA TRP A 89 6.49 7.70 -13.37
C TRP A 89 7.88 7.04 -13.41
N LEU A 90 8.04 5.92 -14.14
CA LEU A 90 9.34 5.28 -14.32
C LEU A 90 10.36 6.24 -14.96
N ASN A 91 9.94 7.00 -15.97
CA ASN A 91 10.80 7.97 -16.64
C ASN A 91 11.17 9.16 -15.72
N GLN A 92 10.24 9.61 -14.87
CA GLN A 92 10.49 10.69 -13.90
C GLN A 92 11.34 10.25 -12.71
N ARG A 93 11.16 9.02 -12.24
CA ARG A 93 11.94 8.44 -11.13
C ARG A 93 13.43 8.38 -11.45
N GLY A 94 13.78 8.29 -12.74
CA GLY A 94 15.15 8.13 -13.19
C GLY A 94 15.68 6.73 -12.91
N ASP A 95 16.93 6.48 -13.31
CA ASP A 95 17.60 5.22 -13.03
C ASP A 95 17.84 5.11 -11.52
N ILE A 96 17.38 4.02 -10.90
CA ILE A 96 17.65 3.78 -9.49
C ILE A 96 19.16 3.61 -9.41
N ALA A 97 19.86 4.56 -8.76
CA ALA A 97 21.26 4.39 -8.45
C ALA A 97 21.41 3.03 -7.75
N ARG A 98 21.96 2.05 -8.46
CA ARG A 98 22.35 0.78 -7.87
C ARG A 98 23.38 1.15 -6.81
N VAL A 99 22.96 1.15 -5.55
CA VAL A 99 23.90 1.02 -4.45
C VAL A 99 24.57 -0.33 -4.72
N LEU A 100 25.80 -0.27 -5.22
CA LEU A 100 26.64 -1.45 -5.31
C LEU A 100 26.77 -1.92 -3.88
N ASP A 101 26.10 -3.03 -3.55
CA ASP A 101 26.24 -3.64 -2.24
C ASP A 101 27.72 -4.03 -2.12
N GLU A 102 28.45 -3.40 -1.21
CA GLU A 102 29.89 -3.67 -1.00
C GLU A 102 30.11 -5.11 -0.49
N LYS A 103 29.03 -5.77 -0.06
CA LYS A 103 29.06 -7.15 0.40
C LYS A 103 29.08 -8.10 -0.80
N PRO A 104 29.98 -9.11 -0.79
CA PRO A 104 30.05 -10.08 -1.87
C PRO A 104 28.72 -10.83 -1.99
N VAL A 105 28.27 -10.99 -3.24
CA VAL A 105 27.10 -11.81 -3.57
C VAL A 105 27.35 -13.23 -3.08
N VAL A 106 26.64 -13.65 -2.03
CA VAL A 106 26.72 -15.01 -1.50
C VAL A 106 25.79 -15.93 -2.27
N LEU A 107 26.28 -17.10 -2.66
CA LEU A 107 25.49 -18.05 -3.43
C LEU A 107 24.74 -18.97 -2.46
N ALA A 108 23.44 -18.78 -2.30
CA ALA A 108 22.65 -19.63 -1.41
C ALA A 108 22.30 -20.97 -2.07
N SER A 109 22.68 -22.07 -1.44
CA SER A 109 22.32 -23.43 -1.79
C SER A 109 21.33 -23.97 -0.75
N ARG A 110 20.20 -24.52 -1.23
CA ARG A 110 19.20 -25.18 -0.38
C ARG A 110 19.40 -26.69 -0.47
N SER A 111 19.58 -27.32 0.68
CA SER A 111 19.61 -28.77 0.84
C SER A 111 18.61 -29.14 1.92
N ASP A 112 17.52 -29.79 1.51
CA ASP A 112 16.32 -30.07 2.32
C ASP A 112 15.74 -28.80 2.99
N ASP A 113 15.67 -28.81 4.32
CA ASP A 113 15.18 -27.70 5.14
C ASP A 113 16.28 -26.73 5.62
N ARG A 114 17.48 -26.84 5.04
CA ARG A 114 18.61 -25.97 5.41
C ARG A 114 19.04 -25.12 4.22
N LEU A 115 19.00 -23.80 4.45
CA LEU A 115 19.62 -22.82 3.57
C LEU A 115 21.07 -22.61 4.01
N LYS A 116 22.03 -22.73 3.10
CA LYS A 116 23.45 -22.43 3.34
C LYS A 116 23.92 -21.40 2.32
N SER A 117 24.57 -20.33 2.77
CA SER A 117 25.37 -19.48 1.88
C SER A 117 26.71 -20.15 1.59
N ILE A 118 27.06 -20.30 0.32
CA ILE A 118 28.38 -20.72 -0.17
C ILE A 118 29.26 -19.47 -0.33
#